data_AF-A0A9C8FV77-F1
#
_entry.id   AF-A0A9C8FV77-F1
#
_cell.length_a   1.000
_cell.length_b   1.000
_cell.length_c   1.000
_cell.angle_alpha   90.00
_cell.angle_beta   90.00
_cell.angle_gamma   90.00
#
_symmetry.space_group_name_H-M   'P 1'
#
loop_
_entity.id
_entity.type
_entity.pdbx_description
1 polymer ?
#
loop_
_entity_poly.entity_id
_entity_poly.type
_entity_poly.pdbx_seq_one_letter_code
_entity_poly.pdbx_strand_id
1 'polypeptide(L)'
;MLGYKDTVELAIQRKKVLTVKLYSYLGSERDYIDSVLDRYLEEVGLNRLMNNISYCIHEVAGNAHKANLKRLYFMLRSLDIDDTEQYRIGMRDFKREVLQHPEKYSLPHREYGY
;
A
#
# COMPACT_ATOMS: atom_id res chain seq x y z
N MET A 1 23.11 -4.95 -9.89
CA MET A 1 21.88 -4.67 -9.13
C MET A 1 21.18 -6.01 -8.99
N LEU A 2 21.14 -6.59 -7.79
CA LEU A 2 20.48 -7.88 -7.57
C LEU A 2 19.00 -7.73 -7.94
N GLY A 3 18.45 -8.68 -8.69
CA GLY A 3 17.03 -8.69 -9.04
C GLY A 3 16.17 -8.88 -7.79
N TYR A 4 14.87 -8.57 -7.86
CA TYR A 4 13.97 -8.82 -6.72
C TYR A 4 13.96 -10.30 -6.32
N LYS A 5 14.14 -11.22 -7.29
CA LYS A 5 14.31 -12.67 -7.06
C LYS A 5 15.45 -12.96 -6.08
N ASP A 6 16.64 -12.44 -6.37
CA ASP A 6 17.82 -12.63 -5.54
C ASP A 6 17.60 -12.10 -4.11
N THR A 7 16.76 -11.08 -3.95
CA THR A 7 16.49 -10.43 -2.66
C THR A 7 15.58 -11.28 -1.75
N VAL A 8 14.59 -11.96 -2.33
CA VAL A 8 13.70 -12.87 -1.58
C VAL A 8 14.46 -14.10 -1.11
N GLU A 9 15.21 -14.74 -2.01
CA GLU A 9 16.02 -15.93 -1.68
C GLU A 9 17.07 -15.60 -0.61
N LEU A 10 17.77 -14.47 -0.73
CA LEU A 10 18.72 -13.99 0.28
C LEU A 10 18.06 -13.74 1.65
N ALA A 11 16.85 -13.19 1.68
CA ALA A 11 16.14 -12.93 2.92
C ALA A 11 15.79 -14.25 3.64
N ILE A 12 15.32 -15.24 2.89
CA ILE A 12 14.95 -16.56 3.43
C ILE A 12 16.20 -17.32 3.90
N GLN A 13 17.23 -17.43 3.06
CA GLN A 13 18.48 -18.11 3.40
C GLN A 13 19.14 -17.53 4.66
N ARG A 14 19.05 -16.21 4.84
CA ARG A 14 19.65 -15.50 5.99
C ARG A 14 18.70 -15.32 7.17
N LYS A 15 17.48 -15.90 7.11
CA LYS A 15 16.42 -15.72 8.13
C LYS A 15 16.18 -14.24 8.47
N LYS A 16 16.23 -13.37 7.47
CA LYS A 16 16.01 -11.93 7.59
C LYS A 16 14.58 -11.58 7.23
N VAL A 17 14.04 -10.56 7.89
CA VAL A 17 12.74 -9.98 7.54
C VAL A 17 12.84 -9.36 6.14
N LEU A 18 11.98 -9.80 5.23
CA LEU A 18 11.81 -9.15 3.93
C LEU A 18 10.88 -7.95 4.10
N THR A 19 11.37 -6.75 3.78
CA THR A 19 10.57 -5.52 3.81
C THR A 19 10.30 -5.05 2.39
N VAL A 20 9.03 -4.95 2.03
CA VAL A 20 8.58 -4.35 0.77
C VAL A 20 8.03 -2.96 1.04
N LYS A 21 8.55 -1.94 0.35
CA LYS A 21 8.08 -0.56 0.45
C LYS A 21 7.46 -0.14 -0.86
N LEU A 22 6.22 0.33 -0.80
CA LEU A 22 5.45 0.80 -1.94
C LEU A 22 4.96 2.21 -1.65
N TYR A 23 4.90 3.02 -2.71
CA TYR A 23 4.42 4.41 -2.64
C TYR A 23 3.05 4.56 -3.30
N SER A 24 2.53 3.53 -3.95
CA SER A 24 1.20 3.50 -4.55
C SER A 24 0.59 2.11 -4.37
N TYR A 25 -0.69 1.99 -4.69
CA TYR A 25 -1.40 0.72 -4.59
C TYR A 25 -2.34 0.50 -5.79
N LEU A 26 -1.73 0.48 -6.98
CA LEU A 26 -2.39 0.22 -8.26
C LEU A 26 -2.23 -1.27 -8.66
N GLY A 27 -2.64 -1.61 -9.89
CA GLY A 27 -2.52 -2.98 -10.41
C GLY A 27 -1.09 -3.51 -10.37
N SER A 28 -0.12 -2.75 -10.85
CA SER A 28 1.29 -3.13 -10.86
C SER A 28 1.87 -3.41 -9.47
N GLU A 29 1.49 -2.63 -8.45
CA GLU A 29 1.98 -2.86 -7.09
C GLU A 29 1.32 -4.06 -6.43
N ARG A 30 0.06 -4.35 -6.78
CA ARG A 30 -0.61 -5.59 -6.34
C ARG A 30 0.06 -6.81 -6.95
N ASP A 31 0.28 -6.80 -8.26
CA ASP A 31 0.97 -7.88 -8.97
C ASP A 31 2.38 -8.09 -8.41
N TYR A 32 3.07 -7.01 -8.04
CA TYR A 32 4.38 -7.09 -7.41
C TYR A 32 4.31 -7.74 -6.02
N ILE A 33 3.36 -7.35 -5.16
CA ILE A 33 3.13 -8.00 -3.86
C ILE A 33 2.90 -9.50 -4.06
N ASP A 34 2.03 -9.86 -5.00
CA ASP A 34 1.70 -11.25 -5.29
C ASP A 34 2.94 -12.03 -5.75
N SER A 35 3.75 -11.45 -6.64
CA SER A 35 4.98 -12.10 -7.12
C SER A 35 6.00 -12.34 -6.01
N VAL A 36 6.11 -11.43 -5.04
CA VAL A 36 7.01 -11.55 -3.90
C VAL A 36 6.48 -12.59 -2.91
N LEU A 37 5.18 -12.56 -2.62
CA LEU A 37 4.55 -13.50 -1.71
C LEU A 37 4.57 -14.92 -2.26
N ASP A 38 4.25 -15.11 -3.53
CA ASP A 38 4.26 -16.42 -4.19
C ASP A 38 5.63 -17.07 -4.10
N ARG A 39 6.69 -16.33 -4.48
CA ARG A 39 8.08 -16.79 -4.33
C ARG A 39 8.41 -17.12 -2.88
N TYR A 40 8.04 -16.24 -1.93
CA TYR A 40 8.33 -16.47 -0.53
C TYR A 40 7.67 -17.75 0.00
N LEU A 41 6.40 -17.99 -0.37
CA LEU A 41 5.64 -19.16 0.03
C LEU A 41 6.14 -20.44 -0.66
N GLU A 42 6.57 -20.34 -1.92
CA GLU A 42 7.23 -21.43 -2.67
C GLU A 42 8.48 -21.94 -1.95
N GLU A 43 9.38 -21.02 -1.59
CA GLU A 43 10.65 -21.36 -0.92
C GLU A 43 10.46 -21.99 0.46
N VAL A 44 9.37 -21.68 1.16
CA VAL A 44 9.06 -22.27 2.48
C VAL A 44 8.07 -23.44 2.41
N GLY A 45 7.64 -23.85 1.22
CA GLY A 45 6.72 -24.98 1.01
C GLY A 45 5.28 -24.74 1.48
N LEU A 46 4.81 -23.48 1.47
CA LEU A 46 3.50 -23.07 1.98
C LEU A 46 2.59 -22.44 0.90
N ASN A 47 2.78 -22.73 -0.38
CA ASN A 47 2.03 -22.16 -1.52
C ASN A 47 0.50 -22.29 -1.36
N ARG A 48 0.03 -23.33 -0.65
CA ARG A 48 -1.40 -23.51 -0.33
C ARG A 48 -2.02 -22.33 0.42
N LEU A 49 -1.22 -21.48 1.06
CA LEU A 49 -1.66 -20.31 1.80
C LEU A 49 -1.73 -19.04 0.94
N MET A 50 -1.32 -19.10 -0.34
CA MET A 50 -1.19 -17.94 -1.22
C MET A 50 -2.45 -17.08 -1.21
N ASN A 51 -3.60 -17.65 -1.57
CA ASN A 51 -4.86 -16.90 -1.67
C ASN A 51 -5.29 -16.26 -0.34
N ASN A 52 -5.06 -16.95 0.78
CA ASN A 52 -5.47 -16.45 2.10
C ASN A 52 -4.57 -15.28 2.54
N ILE A 53 -3.26 -15.42 2.35
CA ILE A 53 -2.29 -14.42 2.77
C ILE A 53 -2.33 -13.21 1.82
N SER A 54 -2.41 -13.42 0.50
CA SER A 54 -2.52 -12.32 -0.46
C SER A 54 -3.76 -11.48 -0.19
N TYR A 55 -4.90 -12.12 0.09
CA TYR A 55 -6.13 -11.43 0.50
C TYR A 55 -5.89 -10.51 1.72
N CYS A 56 -5.32 -11.05 2.80
CA CYS A 56 -5.04 -10.27 4.00
C CYS A 56 -4.08 -9.10 3.72
N ILE A 57 -3.01 -9.34 2.97
CA ILE A 57 -2.05 -8.30 2.60
C ILE A 57 -2.74 -7.21 1.78
N HIS A 58 -3.60 -7.58 0.84
CA HIS A 58 -4.27 -6.63 -0.02
C HIS A 58 -5.31 -5.78 0.71
N GLU A 59 -6.02 -6.34 1.67
CA GLU A 59 -6.93 -5.58 2.53
C GLU A 59 -6.16 -4.58 3.40
N VAL A 60 -5.05 -5.00 4.00
CA VAL A 60 -4.20 -4.13 4.82
C VAL A 60 -3.57 -3.02 3.96
N ALA A 61 -2.94 -3.36 2.84
CA ALA A 61 -2.31 -2.40 1.93
C ALA A 61 -3.32 -1.43 1.33
N GLY A 62 -4.49 -1.93 0.92
CA GLY A 62 -5.58 -1.10 0.42
C GLY A 62 -6.11 -0.11 1.46
N ASN A 63 -6.25 -0.54 2.71
CA ASN A 63 -6.70 0.35 3.79
C ASN A 63 -5.63 1.36 4.20
N ALA A 64 -4.35 0.96 4.21
CA ALA A 64 -3.22 1.87 4.43
C ALA A 64 -3.17 2.96 3.35
N HIS A 65 -3.29 2.58 2.08
CA HIS A 65 -3.32 3.54 0.97
C HIS A 65 -4.49 4.52 1.10
N LYS A 66 -5.71 4.03 1.39
CA LYS A 66 -6.88 4.90 1.64
C LYS A 66 -6.65 5.86 2.82
N ALA A 67 -6.02 5.40 3.90
CA ALA A 67 -5.72 6.23 5.07
C ALA A 67 -4.70 7.33 4.72
N ASN A 68 -3.63 7.01 3.99
CA ASN A 68 -2.65 7.99 3.52
C ASN A 68 -3.30 9.01 2.59
N LEU A 69 -4.18 8.57 1.71
CA LEU A 69 -4.93 9.44 0.82
C LEU A 69 -5.88 10.39 1.56
N LYS A 70 -6.54 9.92 2.63
CA LYS A 70 -7.33 10.80 3.51
C LYS A 70 -6.44 11.87 4.16
N ARG A 71 -5.30 11.50 4.73
CA ARG A 71 -4.38 12.46 5.35
C ARG A 71 -3.94 13.55 4.37
N LEU A 72 -3.57 13.16 3.15
CA LEU A 72 -3.23 14.11 2.09
C LEU A 72 -4.42 15.01 1.73
N TYR A 73 -5.60 14.44 1.54
CA TYR A 73 -6.82 15.19 1.21
C TYR A 73 -7.15 16.26 2.27
N PHE A 74 -7.07 15.88 3.55
CA PHE A 74 -7.32 16.77 4.68
C PHE A 74 -6.28 17.88 4.77
N MET A 75 -5.00 17.52 4.63
CA MET A 75 -3.89 18.47 4.61
C MET A 75 -4.04 19.51 3.48
N LEU A 76 -4.33 19.07 2.26
CA LEU A 76 -4.54 19.96 1.11
C LEU A 76 -5.74 20.91 1.26
N ARG A 77 -6.65 20.60 2.19
CA ARG A 77 -7.84 21.40 2.50
C ARG A 77 -7.72 22.18 3.80
N SER A 78 -6.57 22.10 4.47
CA SER A 78 -6.39 22.68 5.81
C SER A 78 -7.46 22.22 6.80
N LEU A 79 -7.91 20.97 6.67
CA LEU A 79 -8.83 20.33 7.61
C LEU A 79 -8.03 19.51 8.61
N ASP A 80 -8.44 19.56 9.87
CA ASP A 80 -7.96 18.67 10.91
C ASP A 80 -8.69 17.32 10.80
N ILE A 81 -7.92 16.23 10.70
CA ILE A 81 -8.46 14.88 10.59
C ILE A 81 -8.89 14.31 11.96
N ASP A 82 -8.38 14.88 13.05
CA ASP A 82 -8.71 14.48 14.41
C ASP A 82 -9.90 15.29 14.99
N ASP A 83 -10.28 16.39 14.35
CA ASP A 83 -11.53 17.11 14.64
C ASP A 83 -12.74 16.41 14.01
N THR A 84 -13.73 16.07 14.83
CA THR A 84 -14.88 15.25 14.39
C THR A 84 -15.76 15.95 13.34
N GLU A 85 -15.97 17.27 13.46
CA GLU A 85 -16.84 17.99 12.53
C GLU A 85 -16.13 18.26 11.21
N GLN A 86 -14.85 18.62 11.26
CA GLN A 86 -14.01 18.74 10.07
C GLN A 86 -13.83 17.40 9.36
N TYR A 87 -13.71 16.30 10.11
CA TYR A 87 -13.73 14.94 9.55
C TYR A 87 -14.99 14.67 8.75
N ARG A 88 -16.15 14.97 9.32
CA ARG A 88 -17.44 14.79 8.66
C ARG A 88 -17.53 15.64 7.38
N ILE A 89 -17.07 16.89 7.42
CA ILE A 89 -17.06 17.80 6.27
C ILE A 89 -16.12 17.27 5.17
N GLY A 90 -14.89 16.91 5.51
CA GLY A 90 -13.92 16.37 4.56
C GLY A 90 -14.39 15.08 3.91
N MET A 91 -14.97 14.17 4.70
CA MET A 91 -15.45 12.88 4.19
C MET A 91 -16.71 12.98 3.30
N ARG A 92 -17.50 14.07 3.40
CA ARG A 92 -18.69 14.27 2.55
C ARG A 92 -18.34 14.29 1.05
N ASP A 93 -17.22 14.94 0.71
CA ASP A 93 -16.84 15.19 -0.68
C ASP A 93 -15.60 14.37 -1.11
N PHE A 94 -14.88 13.76 -0.16
CA PHE A 94 -13.67 12.96 -0.37
C PHE A 94 -13.75 12.00 -1.56
N LYS A 95 -14.73 11.08 -1.55
CA LYS A 95 -14.82 10.02 -2.58
C LYS A 95 -15.01 10.61 -3.97
N ARG A 96 -15.86 11.62 -4.11
CA ARG A 96 -16.17 12.25 -5.40
C ARG A 96 -14.93 12.93 -5.97
N GLU A 97 -14.26 13.72 -5.14
CA GLU A 97 -13.14 14.55 -5.60
C GLU A 97 -11.87 13.76 -5.85
N VAL A 98 -11.59 12.74 -5.03
CA VAL A 98 -10.44 11.84 -5.25
C VAL A 98 -10.59 11.09 -6.57
N LEU A 99 -11.81 10.67 -6.92
CA LEU A 99 -12.07 9.98 -8.18
C LEU A 99 -12.07 10.93 -9.40
N GLN A 100 -12.44 12.20 -9.20
CA GLN A 100 -12.50 13.20 -10.27
C GLN A 100 -11.13 13.83 -10.59
N HIS A 101 -10.20 13.82 -9.63
CA HIS A 101 -8.87 14.41 -9.77
C HIS A 101 -7.75 13.42 -9.41
N PRO A 102 -7.71 12.23 -10.04
CA PRO A 102 -6.72 11.22 -9.71
C PRO A 102 -5.30 11.75 -9.80
N GLU A 103 -5.00 12.66 -10.73
CA GLU A 103 -3.70 13.32 -10.90
C GLU A 103 -3.24 14.15 -9.69
N LYS A 104 -4.18 14.79 -8.97
CA LYS A 104 -3.89 15.58 -7.77
C LYS A 104 -3.53 14.68 -6.58
N TYR A 105 -3.94 13.43 -6.65
CA TYR A 105 -3.82 12.46 -5.57
C TYR A 105 -2.97 11.23 -5.95
N SER A 106 -2.35 11.22 -7.13
CA SER A 106 -1.53 10.11 -7.65
C SER A 106 -0.01 10.36 -7.59
N LEU A 107 0.43 11.57 -7.26
CA LEU A 107 1.85 11.94 -7.25
C LEU A 107 2.58 11.49 -5.97
N PRO A 108 3.88 11.17 -6.06
CA PRO A 108 4.57 10.28 -5.15
C PRO A 108 4.79 10.95 -3.79
N HIS A 109 3.93 10.60 -2.83
CA HIS A 109 4.19 9.98 -1.53
C HIS A 109 5.62 10.07 -0.89
N ARG A 110 6.70 10.12 -1.68
CA ARG A 110 8.09 10.36 -1.22
C ARG A 110 8.31 11.71 -0.52
N GLU A 111 7.70 12.81 -0.99
CA GLU A 111 7.97 14.14 -0.41
C GLU A 111 7.33 14.37 0.96
N TYR A 112 6.28 13.60 1.28
CA TYR A 112 5.54 13.74 2.55
C TYR A 112 5.80 12.58 3.53
N GLY A 113 6.65 11.61 3.17
CA GLY A 113 7.01 10.48 4.03
C GLY A 113 5.96 9.38 4.17
N TYR A 114 5.04 9.26 3.20
CA TYR A 114 3.95 8.27 3.19
C TYR A 114 4.02 7.31 2.00
#